data_AF-A0A5N5W295-F1
#
_entry.id   AF-A0A5N5W295-F1
#
_cell.length_a   1.000
_cell.length_b   1.000
_cell.length_c   1.000
_cell.angle_alpha   90.00
_cell.angle_beta   90.00
_cell.angle_gamma   90.00
#
_symmetry.space_group_name_H-M   'P 1'
#
loop_
_entity.id
_entity.type
_entity.pdbx_description
1 polymer ?
#
loop_
_entity_poly.entity_id
_entity_poly.type
_entity_poly.pdbx_seq_one_letter_code
_entity_poly.pdbx_strand_id
1 'polypeptide(L)' 'CQIVRVACPTQDDADALKVIAAKSQIPVIADIHFQPKYVFAAIDAGCAAVRVNPGNIKQFDDKVKEIAKAASD' A
#
# COMPACT_ATOMS: atom_id res chain seq x y z
N CYS A 1 1.05 19.06 9.18
CA CYS A 1 0.70 17.64 8.97
C CYS A 1 1.98 16.81 9.10
N GLN A 2 1.94 15.61 9.69
CA GLN A 2 3.14 14.77 9.93
C GLN A 2 3.18 13.50 9.08
N ILE A 3 2.04 13.07 8.54
CA ILE A 3 1.91 11.88 7.71
C ILE A 3 0.72 12.09 6.78
N VAL A 4 0.76 11.54 5.57
CA VAL A 4 -0.35 11.59 4.61
C VAL A 4 -0.78 10.19 4.23
N ARG A 5 -2.09 9.99 4.08
CA ARG A 5 -2.67 8.75 3.58
C ARG A 5 -3.36 9.02 2.24
N VAL A 6 -3.08 8.20 1.24
CA VAL A 6 -3.63 8.32 -0.12
C VAL A 6 -4.36 7.04 -0.52
N ALA A 7 -5.52 7.18 -1.13
CA ALA A 7 -6.27 6.04 -1.65
C ALA A 7 -5.59 5.49 -2.90
N CYS A 8 -5.55 4.16 -3.04
CA CYS A 8 -4.99 3.47 -4.20
C CYS A 8 -5.98 2.45 -4.79
N PRO A 9 -7.09 2.92 -5.42
CA PRO A 9 -8.11 2.03 -5.97
C PRO A 9 -7.72 1.36 -7.31
N THR A 10 -6.86 1.97 -8.12
CA THR A 10 -6.53 1.53 -9.49
C THR A 10 -5.05 1.24 -9.69
N GLN A 11 -4.70 0.73 -10.87
CA GLN A 11 -3.32 0.47 -11.25
C GLN A 11 -2.53 1.77 -11.42
N ASP A 12 -3.14 2.78 -12.06
CA ASP A 12 -2.52 4.09 -12.25
C ASP A 12 -2.15 4.74 -10.91
N ASP A 13 -2.99 4.56 -9.89
CA ASP A 13 -2.71 5.03 -8.53
C ASP A 13 -1.49 4.32 -7.94
N ALA A 14 -1.41 2.99 -8.10
CA ALA A 14 -0.30 2.17 -7.61
C ALA A 14 1.02 2.55 -8.30
N ASP A 15 0.99 2.78 -9.61
CA ASP A 15 2.15 3.17 -10.41
C ASP A 15 2.65 4.57 -10.03
N ALA A 16 1.73 5.47 -9.64
CA ALA A 16 2.07 6.81 -9.18
C ALA A 16 2.75 6.84 -7.79
N LEU A 17 2.51 5.83 -6.94
CA LEU A 17 3.03 5.80 -5.56
C LEU A 17 4.55 5.97 -5.50
N LYS A 18 5.29 5.41 -6.45
CA LYS A 18 6.76 5.48 -6.46
C LYS A 18 7.26 6.92 -6.57
N VAL A 19 6.66 7.71 -7.45
CA VAL A 19 7.03 9.12 -7.63
C VAL A 19 6.55 9.96 -6.45
N ILE A 20 5.36 9.66 -5.92
CA ILE A 20 4.78 10.38 -4.78
C ILE A 20 5.62 10.16 -3.52
N ALA A 21 5.90 8.91 -3.16
CA ALA A 21 6.68 8.56 -1.98
C ALA A 21 8.11 9.15 -2.05
N ALA A 22 8.77 9.05 -3.21
CA ALA A 22 10.12 9.58 -3.39
C ALA A 22 10.22 11.12 -3.29
N LYS A 23 9.16 11.86 -3.67
CA LYS A 23 9.14 13.32 -3.63
C LYS A 23 8.54 13.91 -2.36
N SER A 24 7.76 13.12 -1.62
CA SER A 24 7.07 13.60 -0.43
C SER A 24 8.05 13.96 0.68
N GLN A 25 7.83 15.12 1.30
CA GLN A 25 8.59 15.57 2.47
C GLN A 25 8.08 14.93 3.78
N ILE A 26 6.96 14.22 3.72
CA ILE A 26 6.35 13.51 4.86
C ILE A 26 6.04 12.06 4.47
N PRO A 27 6.00 11.12 5.43
CA PRO A 27 5.66 9.73 5.16
C PRO A 27 4.32 9.59 4.44
N VAL A 28 4.29 8.70 3.44
CA VAL A 28 3.10 8.38 2.64
C VAL A 28 2.59 6.99 3.05
N ILE A 29 1.31 6.91 3.40
CA ILE A 29 0.59 5.65 3.63
C ILE A 29 -0.32 5.36 2.44
N ALA A 30 -0.19 4.18 1.83
CA ALA A 30 -1.14 3.71 0.82
C ALA A 30 -2.36 3.06 1.48
N ASP A 31 -3.57 3.45 1.07
CA ASP A 31 -4.84 2.87 1.55
C ASP A 31 -5.47 1.97 0.50
N ILE A 32 -5.47 0.67 0.76
CA ILE A 32 -5.80 -0.39 -0.20
C ILE A 32 -6.99 -1.20 0.30
N HIS A 33 -8.03 -1.26 -0.52
CA HIS A 33 -9.31 -1.85 -0.15
C HIS A 33 -9.60 -3.22 -0.76
N PHE A 34 -9.05 -3.56 -1.93
CA PHE A 34 -9.52 -4.71 -2.71
C PHE A 34 -8.44 -5.62 -3.28
N GLN A 35 -7.34 -5.09 -3.81
CA GLN A 35 -6.38 -5.90 -4.58
C GLN A 35 -5.05 -6.10 -3.85
N PRO A 36 -4.66 -7.35 -3.50
CA PRO A 36 -3.42 -7.59 -2.78
C PRO A 36 -2.18 -7.22 -3.59
N LYS A 37 -2.26 -7.27 -4.92
CA LYS A 37 -1.17 -6.84 -5.80
C LYS A 37 -0.73 -5.40 -5.55
N TYR A 38 -1.65 -4.50 -5.18
CA TYR A 38 -1.30 -3.11 -4.89
C TYR A 38 -0.57 -2.95 -3.56
N VAL A 39 -0.72 -3.90 -2.63
CA VAL A 39 0.01 -3.86 -1.35
C VAL A 39 1.49 -4.05 -1.60
N PHE A 40 1.86 -5.04 -2.41
CA PHE A 40 3.24 -5.25 -2.83
C PHE A 40 3.77 -4.05 -3.64
N ALA A 41 2.97 -3.52 -4.58
CA ALA A 41 3.36 -2.33 -5.33
C ALA A 41 3.61 -1.11 -4.41
N ALA A 42 2.82 -0.93 -3.35
CA ALA A 42 3.01 0.16 -2.40
C ALA A 42 4.28 -0.02 -1.54
N ILE A 43 4.58 -1.26 -1.14
CA ILE A 43 5.84 -1.60 -0.44
C ILE A 43 7.03 -1.30 -1.36
N ASP A 44 7.01 -1.82 -2.60
CA ASP A 44 8.07 -1.61 -3.59
C ASP A 44 8.24 -0.13 -3.98
N ALA A 45 7.15 0.64 -3.95
CA ALA A 45 7.15 2.08 -4.18
C ALA A 45 7.81 2.90 -3.06
N GLY A 46 8.09 2.29 -1.90
CA GLY A 46 8.69 2.96 -0.75
C GLY A 46 7.66 3.74 0.09
N CYS A 47 6.39 3.34 0.08
CA CYS A 47 5.43 3.88 1.05
C CYS A 47 5.85 3.51 2.47
N ALA A 48 5.70 4.44 3.42
CA ALA A 48 6.11 4.23 4.80
C ALA A 48 5.21 3.23 5.55
N ALA A 49 3.97 3.07 5.10
CA ALA A 49 3.07 2.03 5.55
C ALA A 49 2.01 1.72 4.50
N VAL A 50 1.36 0.57 4.65
CA VAL A 50 0.17 0.21 3.88
C VAL A 50 -0.97 -0.06 4.86
N ARG A 51 -2.09 0.61 4.67
CA ARG A 51 -3.33 0.31 5.37
C ARG A 51 -4.17 -0.62 4.49
N VAL A 52 -4.64 -1.70 5.08
CA VAL A 52 -5.48 -2.69 4.42
C VAL A 52 -6.80 -2.87 5.15
N ASN A 53 -7.89 -3.10 4.41
CA ASN A 53 -9.19 -3.47 4.98
C ASN A 53 -9.51 -4.95 4.73
N PRO A 54 -9.37 -5.84 5.73
CA PRO A 54 -9.59 -7.28 5.53
C PRO A 54 -11.07 -7.64 5.27
N GLY A 55 -12.02 -6.81 5.72
CA GLY A 55 -13.46 -7.11 5.62
C GLY A 55 -14.03 -7.18 4.20
N ASN A 56 -13.33 -6.65 3.20
CA ASN A 56 -13.81 -6.60 1.81
C ASN A 56 -13.15 -7.65 0.91
N ILE A 57 -12.34 -8.57 1.46
CA ILE A 57 -11.40 -9.30 0.62
C ILE A 57 -11.27 -10.79 0.97
N LYS A 58 -12.11 -11.62 0.35
CA LYS A 58 -12.02 -13.09 0.42
C LYS A 58 -10.69 -13.66 -0.12
N GLN A 59 -9.93 -12.91 -0.92
CA GLN A 59 -8.65 -13.34 -1.51
C GLN A 59 -7.41 -12.94 -0.68
N PHE A 60 -7.56 -12.12 0.37
CA PHE A 60 -6.41 -11.69 1.16
C PHE A 60 -6.06 -12.64 2.27
N ASP A 61 -7.01 -13.40 2.83
CA ASP A 61 -6.73 -14.30 3.96
C ASP A 61 -5.56 -15.25 3.65
N ASP A 62 -5.48 -15.75 2.42
CA ASP A 62 -4.38 -16.60 1.95
C ASP A 62 -3.04 -15.85 1.78
N LYS A 63 -3.09 -14.51 1.65
CA LYS A 63 -1.93 -13.64 1.37
C LYS A 63 -1.50 -12.76 2.54
N VAL A 64 -2.28 -12.67 3.62
CA VAL A 64 -1.97 -11.83 4.79
C VAL A 64 -0.58 -12.16 5.34
N LYS A 65 -0.21 -13.44 5.39
CA LYS A 65 1.10 -13.88 5.85
C LYS A 65 2.24 -13.41 4.94
N GLU A 66 2.05 -13.47 3.61
CA GLU A 66 3.03 -13.00 2.63
C GLU A 66 3.19 -11.48 2.70
N ILE A 67 2.07 -10.76 2.84
CA ILE A 67 2.05 -9.31 3.00
C ILE A 67 2.78 -8.88 4.27
N ALA A 68 2.47 -9.52 5.40
CA ALA A 68 3.12 -9.20 6.67
C ALA A 68 4.64 -9.41 6.61
N LYS A 69 5.08 -10.50 5.94
CA LYS A 69 6.49 -10.74 5.68
C LYS A 69 7.11 -9.64 4.83
N ALA A 70 6.50 -9.33 3.68
CA ALA A 70 7.00 -8.29 2.77
C ALA A 70 7.07 -6.89 3.41
N ALA A 71 6.19 -6.59 4.37
CA ALA A 71 6.20 -5.33 5.10
C ALA A 71 7.22 -5.25 6.25
N SER A 72 7.83 -6.39 6.62
CA SER A 72 8.78 -6.47 7.74
C SER A 72 10.25 -6.43 7.29
N ASP A 73 10.51 -6.71 6.01
CA ASP A 73 11.83 -6.71 5.37
C ASP A 73 12.23 -5.29 4.94
#